data_AF-A0A8C6ZL56-F1
#
_entry.id   AF-A0A8C6ZL56-F1
#
_cell.length_a   1.000
_cell.length_b   1.000
_cell.length_c   1.000
_cell.angle_alpha   90.00
_cell.angle_beta   90.00
_cell.angle_gamma   90.00
#
_symmetry.space_group_name_H-M   'P 1'
#
loop_
_entity.id
_entity.type
_entity.pdbx_description
1 polymer ?
#
loop_
_entity_poly.entity_id
_entity_poly.type
_entity_poly.pdbx_seq_one_letter_code
_entity_poly.pdbx_strand_id
1 'polypeptide(L)'
;MGPPAFVLAALLVHCVFLASLFDIYFSSPLVHGMAPQRVPLPAPARRLVLFVADGLRADALFGLDGSGAPRAPFLRSILENNGSWGISHTRVPTESRPGHVALIAGFYEDVSAVAKGWKENPVQFDSVFNESKYTWSWGSPDILPMFAKGASGDHVYTFCYTAESEDFGAQDAAKLDSWVFDHVKDFFTSSRNNQTLYSALTEEKVVLFLHLLGIDTNGHAHRPNSREYKENIKKVDEGVKEIASMLENFYGNDGKTAFILTSDHGMTDWGSHGAGHPSETLTPLIAWGAGVNYPQRVASQFFEDSFLQGIWKYVKMGVLLFAQADIAPLMASLIGVPFPLNSVVRKEEVFKRRLEDVRQGKIRVLEKLFLQYSNLVHACFLSLQVSLCKTVINLALEGLSYYHTYDRLFLGLSIAMGFVGWTAYVILVIVKTHTNLAKAAPRHGKVGQKHALFLLSFFSTSQ
;
A
#
# COMPACT_ATOMS: atom_id res chain seq x y z
N MET A 1 19.21 29.41 -37.87
CA MET A 1 20.19 29.04 -36.83
C MET A 1 21.41 28.43 -37.49
N GLY A 2 22.62 28.79 -37.06
CA GLY A 2 23.82 28.08 -37.52
C GLY A 2 23.84 26.63 -37.02
N PRO A 3 24.56 25.70 -37.67
CA PRO A 3 24.65 24.29 -37.26
C PRO A 3 25.00 24.07 -35.78
N PRO A 4 25.92 24.85 -35.16
CA PRO A 4 26.23 24.71 -33.73
C PRO A 4 25.06 25.07 -32.83
N ALA A 5 24.28 26.10 -33.20
CA ALA A 5 23.13 26.55 -32.41
C ALA A 5 21.98 25.54 -32.47
N PHE A 6 21.80 24.85 -33.61
CA PHE A 6 20.82 23.76 -33.74
C PHE A 6 21.21 22.55 -32.88
N VAL A 7 22.48 22.14 -32.89
CA VAL A 7 22.97 21.03 -32.06
C VAL A 7 22.84 21.35 -30.57
N LEU A 8 23.19 22.57 -30.15
CA LEU A 8 23.01 23.01 -28.76
C LEU A 8 21.54 23.03 -28.34
N ALA A 9 20.64 23.52 -29.20
CA ALA A 9 19.20 23.50 -28.93
C ALA A 9 18.66 22.06 -28.85
N ALA A 10 19.11 21.17 -29.74
CA ALA A 10 18.71 19.76 -29.70
C ALA A 10 19.20 19.07 -28.42
N LEU A 11 20.45 19.29 -28.02
CA LEU A 11 20.99 18.75 -26.76
C LEU A 11 20.21 19.26 -25.55
N LEU A 12 19.93 20.56 -25.49
CA LEU A 12 19.13 21.16 -24.43
C LEU A 12 17.74 20.53 -24.33
N VAL A 13 17.05 20.33 -25.45
CA VAL A 13 15.75 19.66 -25.49
C VAL A 13 15.83 18.22 -24.96
N HIS A 14 16.87 17.46 -25.32
CA HIS A 14 17.05 16.10 -24.79
C HIS A 14 17.37 16.09 -23.29
N CYS A 15 18.18 17.04 -22.80
CA CYS A 15 18.43 17.19 -21.37
C CYS A 15 17.15 17.56 -20.60
N VAL A 16 16.31 18.44 -21.14
CA VAL A 16 15.01 18.78 -20.55
C VAL A 16 14.07 17.57 -20.54
N PHE A 17 13.99 16.79 -21.62
CA PHE A 17 13.18 15.57 -21.64
C PHE A 17 13.69 14.51 -20.65
N LEU A 18 15.01 14.32 -20.56
CA LEU A 18 15.60 13.40 -19.59
C LEU A 18 15.30 13.86 -18.16
N ALA A 19 15.49 15.15 -17.85
CA ALA A 19 15.14 15.71 -16.55
C ALA A 19 13.65 15.57 -16.26
N SER A 20 12.77 15.74 -17.24
CA SER A 20 11.32 15.57 -17.08
C SER A 20 10.93 14.12 -16.78
N LEU A 21 11.65 13.12 -17.32
CA LEU A 21 11.46 11.73 -16.94
C LEU A 21 11.81 11.52 -15.48
N PHE A 22 12.89 12.12 -14.98
CA PHE A 22 13.21 12.03 -13.55
C PHE A 22 12.18 12.77 -12.68
N ASP A 23 11.77 13.97 -13.07
CA ASP A 23 10.76 14.75 -12.34
C ASP A 23 9.40 14.02 -12.29
N ILE A 24 9.02 13.37 -13.39
CA ILE A 24 7.81 12.54 -13.45
C ILE A 24 8.05 11.28 -12.62
N TYR A 25 9.03 10.43 -12.88
CA TYR A 25 9.10 9.13 -12.20
C TYR A 25 9.62 9.17 -10.75
N PHE A 26 10.21 10.28 -10.29
CA PHE A 26 10.86 10.36 -8.96
C PHE A 26 10.37 11.54 -8.10
N SER A 27 9.34 12.28 -8.50
CA SER A 27 8.66 13.22 -7.58
C SER A 27 7.68 12.52 -6.66
N SER A 28 7.60 12.98 -5.41
CA SER A 28 6.68 12.41 -4.41
C SER A 28 5.23 12.70 -4.79
N PRO A 29 4.32 11.70 -4.76
CA PRO A 29 2.90 11.90 -5.02
C PRO A 29 2.14 12.49 -3.81
N LEU A 30 2.83 12.78 -2.71
CA LEU A 30 2.19 13.23 -1.48
C LEU A 30 1.67 14.67 -1.62
N VAL A 31 0.38 14.83 -1.35
CA VAL A 31 -0.27 16.14 -1.31
C VAL A 31 -0.28 16.63 0.13
N HIS A 32 0.09 17.90 0.32
CA HIS A 32 0.11 18.56 1.63
C HIS A 32 -0.98 19.64 1.73
N GLY A 33 -1.42 19.94 2.96
CA GLY A 33 -2.39 21.01 3.23
C GLY A 33 -3.87 20.64 3.06
N MET A 34 -4.19 19.36 2.81
CA MET A 34 -5.58 18.87 2.82
C MET A 34 -6.12 18.74 4.24
N ALA A 35 -7.43 18.96 4.41
CA ALA A 35 -8.09 18.76 5.70
C ALA A 35 -8.44 17.27 5.92
N PRO A 36 -7.98 16.64 7.02
CA PRO A 36 -8.29 15.24 7.31
C PRO A 36 -9.79 14.98 7.39
N GLN A 37 -10.24 13.87 6.79
CA GLN A 37 -11.65 13.46 6.78
C GLN A 37 -11.86 12.27 7.72
N ARG A 38 -12.96 12.29 8.48
CA ARG A 38 -13.33 11.19 9.40
C ARG A 38 -14.73 10.69 9.12
N VAL A 39 -14.98 9.43 9.46
CA VAL A 39 -16.34 8.88 9.43
C VAL A 39 -17.18 9.55 10.54
N PRO A 40 -18.34 10.14 10.23
CA PRO A 40 -19.20 10.80 11.24
C PRO A 40 -20.03 9.79 12.06
N LEU A 41 -19.59 8.54 12.13
CA LEU A 41 -20.24 7.47 12.90
C LEU A 41 -19.45 7.23 14.19
N PRO A 42 -20.10 6.79 15.27
CA PRO A 42 -19.41 6.36 16.47
C PRO A 42 -18.41 5.25 16.15
N ALA A 43 -17.20 5.37 16.70
CA ALA A 43 -16.17 4.35 16.59
C ALA A 43 -16.65 3.05 17.28
N PRO A 44 -16.59 1.89 16.60
CA PRO A 44 -16.92 0.64 17.25
C PRO A 44 -15.90 0.23 18.32
N ALA A 45 -14.61 0.54 18.12
CA ALA A 45 -13.51 0.21 19.01
C ALA A 45 -12.94 1.46 19.68
N ARG A 46 -12.49 1.32 20.93
CA ARG A 46 -11.67 2.34 21.61
C ARG A 46 -10.19 2.15 21.32
N ARG A 47 -9.79 0.94 20.95
CA ARG A 47 -8.40 0.58 20.67
C ARG A 47 -8.27 -0.46 19.57
N LEU A 48 -7.18 -0.36 18.84
CA LEU A 48 -6.80 -1.24 17.75
C LEU A 48 -5.48 -1.94 18.08
N VAL A 49 -5.43 -3.24 17.83
CA VAL A 49 -4.20 -4.04 17.91
C VAL A 49 -3.86 -4.52 16.50
N LEU A 50 -2.73 -4.07 15.97
CA LEU A 50 -2.22 -4.45 14.67
C LEU A 50 -1.02 -5.39 14.85
N PHE A 51 -1.14 -6.61 14.35
CA PHE A 51 -0.04 -7.53 14.19
C PHE A 51 0.36 -7.57 12.70
N VAL A 52 1.62 -7.25 12.41
CA VAL A 52 2.19 -7.47 11.07
C VAL A 52 3.28 -8.52 11.20
N ALA A 53 3.04 -9.69 10.63
CA ALA A 53 3.99 -10.79 10.57
C ALA A 53 4.74 -10.70 9.24
N ASP A 54 5.90 -10.04 9.26
CA ASP A 54 6.70 -9.72 8.08
C ASP A 54 7.01 -10.97 7.25
N GLY A 55 6.89 -10.87 5.93
CA GLY A 55 7.17 -11.98 5.00
C GLY A 55 6.21 -13.18 5.09
N LEU A 56 5.06 -13.06 5.77
CA LEU A 56 4.07 -14.13 5.91
C LEU A 56 3.25 -14.33 4.63
N ARG A 57 3.45 -15.47 3.98
CA ARG A 57 2.64 -15.88 2.82
C ARG A 57 1.23 -16.30 3.23
N ALA A 58 0.23 -15.88 2.47
CA ALA A 58 -1.16 -16.28 2.73
C ALA A 58 -1.40 -17.79 2.61
N ASP A 59 -0.79 -18.45 1.62
CA ASP A 59 -0.91 -19.90 1.44
C ASP A 59 -0.22 -20.70 2.55
N ALA A 60 0.85 -20.14 3.12
CA ALA A 60 1.50 -20.74 4.28
C ALA A 60 0.63 -20.62 5.54
N LEU A 61 0.00 -19.46 5.78
CA LEU A 61 -0.86 -19.30 6.96
C LEU A 61 -2.13 -20.18 6.86
N PHE A 62 -2.81 -20.12 5.72
CA PHE A 62 -4.10 -20.80 5.51
C PHE A 62 -3.96 -22.25 5.06
N GLY A 63 -2.74 -22.76 4.93
CA GLY A 63 -2.48 -24.16 4.64
C GLY A 63 -2.66 -25.09 5.85
N LEU A 64 -2.59 -26.39 5.57
CA LEU A 64 -2.54 -27.45 6.58
C LEU A 64 -1.08 -27.90 6.81
N ASP A 65 -0.80 -28.46 7.97
CA ASP A 65 0.46 -29.14 8.24
C ASP A 65 0.47 -30.59 7.73
N GLY A 66 1.57 -31.32 7.98
CA GLY A 66 1.73 -32.70 7.53
C GLY A 66 0.73 -33.70 8.15
N SER A 67 0.05 -33.32 9.23
CA SER A 67 -1.00 -34.12 9.88
C SER A 67 -2.41 -33.82 9.33
N GLY A 68 -2.53 -32.81 8.45
CA GLY A 68 -3.82 -32.31 7.98
C GLY A 68 -4.48 -31.31 8.94
N ALA A 69 -3.81 -30.91 10.01
CA ALA A 69 -4.30 -29.89 10.93
C ALA A 69 -3.98 -28.47 10.41
N PRO A 70 -4.78 -27.45 10.77
CA PRO A 70 -4.46 -26.05 10.47
C PRO A 70 -3.10 -25.65 11.07
N ARG A 71 -2.25 -24.99 10.27
CA ARG A 71 -0.92 -24.56 10.74
C ARG A 71 -0.98 -23.50 11.84
N ALA A 72 -2.00 -22.66 11.80
CA ALA A 72 -2.26 -21.60 12.77
C ALA A 72 -3.67 -21.84 13.38
N PRO A 73 -3.81 -22.75 14.36
CA PRO A 73 -5.10 -23.16 14.89
C PRO A 73 -5.89 -22.04 15.56
N PHE A 74 -5.26 -21.10 16.26
CA PHE A 74 -5.96 -19.97 16.86
C PHE A 74 -6.54 -19.04 15.79
N LEU A 75 -5.73 -18.59 14.84
CA LEU A 75 -6.16 -17.75 13.73
C LEU A 75 -7.18 -18.44 12.83
N ARG A 76 -7.05 -19.77 12.64
CA ARG A 76 -8.08 -20.59 12.00
C ARG A 76 -9.40 -20.52 12.76
N SER A 77 -9.38 -20.65 14.08
CA SER A 77 -10.60 -20.58 14.88
C SER A 77 -11.27 -19.19 14.80
N ILE A 78 -10.48 -18.12 14.72
CA ILE A 78 -10.99 -16.75 14.56
C ILE A 78 -11.71 -16.61 13.22
N LEU A 79 -11.06 -16.95 12.11
CA LEU A 79 -11.68 -16.79 10.79
C LEU A 79 -12.88 -17.71 10.55
N GLU A 80 -12.98 -18.83 11.27
CA GLU A 80 -14.12 -19.76 11.17
C GLU A 80 -15.30 -19.37 12.05
N ASN A 81 -15.06 -18.65 13.16
CA ASN A 81 -16.09 -18.44 14.18
C ASN A 81 -16.31 -16.99 14.58
N ASN A 82 -15.25 -16.18 14.74
CA ASN A 82 -15.29 -14.93 15.50
C ASN A 82 -14.71 -13.71 14.77
N GLY A 83 -14.42 -13.83 13.48
CA GLY A 83 -13.78 -12.76 12.72
C GLY A 83 -14.15 -12.76 11.23
N SER A 84 -13.56 -11.82 10.53
CA SER A 84 -13.58 -11.73 9.07
C SER A 84 -12.17 -11.98 8.55
N TRP A 85 -12.06 -12.58 7.37
CA TRP A 85 -10.77 -12.85 6.77
C TRP A 85 -10.77 -12.59 5.27
N GLY A 86 -9.57 -12.48 4.72
CA GLY A 86 -9.37 -12.21 3.33
C GLY A 86 -7.91 -12.30 2.91
N ILE A 87 -7.68 -11.85 1.68
CA ILE A 87 -6.37 -11.71 1.08
C ILE A 87 -6.15 -10.24 0.77
N SER A 88 -5.07 -9.69 1.29
CA SER A 88 -4.58 -8.36 0.96
C SER A 88 -3.56 -8.46 -0.16
N HIS A 89 -3.71 -7.61 -1.18
CA HIS A 89 -2.80 -7.54 -2.32
C HIS A 89 -1.84 -6.36 -2.14
N THR A 90 -0.57 -6.66 -1.84
CA THR A 90 0.52 -5.66 -1.82
C THR A 90 0.99 -5.34 -3.24
N ARG A 91 1.76 -4.25 -3.42
CA ARG A 91 2.31 -3.85 -4.72
C ARG A 91 3.81 -4.02 -4.74
N VAL A 92 4.35 -4.11 -5.96
CA VAL A 92 5.79 -4.05 -6.19
C VAL A 92 6.28 -2.61 -5.92
N PRO A 93 7.45 -2.45 -5.28
CA PRO A 93 8.31 -3.50 -4.76
C PRO A 93 7.76 -4.10 -3.46
N THR A 94 7.74 -5.43 -3.38
CA THR A 94 7.30 -6.18 -2.18
C THR A 94 8.42 -6.20 -1.14
N GLU A 95 8.79 -5.01 -0.68
CA GLU A 95 9.78 -4.76 0.36
C GLU A 95 9.06 -4.33 1.64
N SER A 96 9.67 -4.58 2.80
CA SER A 96 8.96 -4.41 4.08
C SER A 96 8.46 -2.99 4.28
N ARG A 97 9.30 -1.98 4.01
CA ARG A 97 8.91 -0.58 4.19
C ARG A 97 7.72 -0.16 3.30
N PRO A 98 7.76 -0.28 1.96
CA PRO A 98 6.62 0.07 1.10
C PRO A 98 5.32 -0.64 1.52
N GLY A 99 5.41 -1.90 1.94
CA GLY A 99 4.26 -2.65 2.44
C GLY A 99 3.70 -2.05 3.73
N HIS A 100 4.56 -1.71 4.70
CA HIS A 100 4.15 -1.04 5.94
C HIS A 100 3.55 0.34 5.71
N VAL A 101 4.10 1.13 4.78
CA VAL A 101 3.52 2.43 4.42
C VAL A 101 2.14 2.26 3.79
N ALA A 102 1.95 1.26 2.91
CA ALA A 102 0.62 0.96 2.38
C ALA A 102 -0.36 0.54 3.49
N LEU A 103 0.07 -0.32 4.41
CA LEU A 103 -0.76 -0.79 5.52
C LEU A 103 -1.22 0.34 6.46
N ILE A 104 -0.30 1.24 6.83
CA ILE A 104 -0.50 2.18 7.96
C ILE A 104 -0.81 3.60 7.48
N ALA A 105 -0.29 4.02 6.33
CA ALA A 105 -0.54 5.34 5.74
C ALA A 105 -1.49 5.30 4.53
N GLY A 106 -1.84 4.11 4.05
CA GLY A 106 -2.89 3.94 3.04
C GLY A 106 -2.47 4.31 1.63
N PHE A 107 -1.19 4.52 1.35
CA PHE A 107 -0.70 4.83 0.00
C PHE A 107 0.50 3.97 -0.37
N TYR A 108 0.74 3.83 -1.66
CA TYR A 108 1.89 3.09 -2.17
C TYR A 108 3.05 4.06 -2.40
N GLU A 109 4.19 3.80 -1.77
CA GLU A 109 5.39 4.60 -1.99
C GLU A 109 5.83 4.54 -3.46
N ASP A 110 6.33 5.67 -3.96
CA ASP A 110 6.81 5.78 -5.34
C ASP A 110 8.28 5.37 -5.47
N VAL A 111 8.69 5.02 -6.68
CA VAL A 111 10.06 4.65 -7.08
C VAL A 111 11.09 5.73 -6.71
N SER A 112 10.64 6.95 -6.44
CA SER A 112 11.43 8.04 -5.83
C SER A 112 12.26 7.61 -4.61
N ALA A 113 11.76 6.68 -3.78
CA ALA A 113 12.45 6.21 -2.59
C ALA A 113 13.63 5.24 -2.88
N VAL A 114 13.73 4.71 -4.12
CA VAL A 114 14.88 3.91 -4.59
C VAL A 114 16.19 4.69 -4.44
N ALA A 115 16.16 6.02 -4.62
CA ALA A 115 17.36 6.86 -4.51
C ALA A 115 18.01 6.82 -3.11
N LYS A 116 17.27 6.40 -2.07
CA LYS A 116 17.77 6.20 -0.71
C LYS A 116 17.84 4.71 -0.31
N GLY A 117 17.77 3.80 -1.27
CA GLY A 117 17.79 2.35 -1.04
C GLY A 117 16.66 1.87 -0.12
N TRP A 118 15.53 2.58 -0.09
CA TRP A 118 14.39 2.31 0.81
C TRP A 118 14.69 2.43 2.32
N LYS A 119 15.90 2.85 2.73
CA LYS A 119 16.27 2.93 4.15
C LYS A 119 15.77 4.17 4.87
N GLU A 120 15.53 5.27 4.14
CA GLU A 120 15.05 6.51 4.74
C GLU A 120 14.00 7.21 3.88
N ASN A 121 13.03 7.85 4.52
CA ASN A 121 12.01 8.59 3.80
C ASN A 121 12.47 10.02 3.51
N PRO A 122 12.47 10.47 2.23
CA PRO A 122 12.71 11.88 1.92
C PRO A 122 11.58 12.82 2.37
N VAL A 123 10.35 12.34 2.62
CA VAL A 123 9.17 13.19 2.87
C VAL A 123 8.31 12.64 4.02
N GLN A 124 8.01 13.47 5.02
CA GLN A 124 7.08 13.09 6.09
C GLN A 124 5.68 12.83 5.52
N PHE A 125 5.02 11.76 5.99
CA PHE A 125 3.65 11.43 5.63
C PHE A 125 2.77 11.27 6.86
N ASP A 126 1.48 11.47 6.64
CA ASP A 126 0.43 11.21 7.62
C ASP A 126 0.04 9.71 7.64
N SER A 127 -0.40 9.20 8.78
CA SER A 127 -0.67 7.78 9.00
C SER A 127 -1.71 7.55 10.08
N VAL A 128 -2.24 6.33 10.21
CA VAL A 128 -3.19 6.01 11.28
C VAL A 128 -2.59 6.27 12.68
N PHE A 129 -1.27 6.14 12.83
CA PHE A 129 -0.59 6.40 14.10
C PHE A 129 -0.55 7.89 14.42
N ASN A 130 -0.38 8.75 13.41
CA ASN A 130 -0.46 10.21 13.54
C ASN A 130 -1.86 10.64 14.00
N GLU A 131 -2.89 10.02 13.44
CA GLU A 131 -4.29 10.36 13.70
C GLU A 131 -4.83 9.75 15.00
N SER A 132 -4.08 8.82 15.61
CA SER A 132 -4.37 8.20 16.90
C SER A 132 -4.15 9.13 18.09
N LYS A 133 -4.79 8.82 19.23
CA LYS A 133 -4.52 9.53 20.48
C LYS A 133 -3.19 9.11 21.09
N TYR A 134 -2.91 7.81 21.07
CA TYR A 134 -1.64 7.22 21.49
C TYR A 134 -1.35 6.00 20.62
N THR A 135 -0.10 5.84 20.23
CA THR A 135 0.42 4.61 19.63
C THR A 135 1.56 4.08 20.47
N TRP A 136 1.53 2.79 20.81
CA TRP A 136 2.69 2.06 21.30
C TRP A 136 3.04 0.97 20.30
N SER A 137 4.31 0.90 19.90
CA SER A 137 4.80 -0.05 18.92
C SER A 137 6.03 -0.82 19.39
N TRP A 138 6.09 -2.10 19.03
CA TRP A 138 7.20 -3.00 19.35
C TRP A 138 7.70 -3.74 18.11
N GLY A 139 9.03 -3.79 17.92
CA GLY A 139 9.66 -4.58 16.84
C GLY A 139 10.86 -3.88 16.18
N SER A 140 10.97 -3.97 14.86
CA SER A 140 12.20 -3.61 14.13
C SER A 140 12.56 -2.11 14.23
N PRO A 141 13.85 -1.78 14.46
CA PRO A 141 14.35 -0.41 14.35
C PRO A 141 14.32 0.15 12.91
N ASP A 142 14.15 -0.70 11.89
CA ASP A 142 14.04 -0.26 10.50
C ASP A 142 12.60 0.14 10.12
N ILE A 143 11.60 -0.35 10.86
CA ILE A 143 10.19 -0.08 10.59
C ILE A 143 9.60 0.98 11.52
N LEU A 144 9.70 0.77 12.83
CA LEU A 144 8.96 1.57 13.80
C LEU A 144 9.28 3.08 13.75
N PRO A 145 10.56 3.51 13.71
CA PRO A 145 10.90 4.93 13.77
C PRO A 145 10.35 5.76 12.61
N MET A 146 10.05 5.15 11.45
CA MET A 146 9.52 5.91 10.31
C MET A 146 8.14 6.49 10.58
N PHE A 147 7.31 5.79 11.39
CA PHE A 147 5.98 6.26 11.77
C PHE A 147 6.01 7.21 12.98
N ALA A 148 7.04 7.12 13.83
CA ALA A 148 7.22 8.04 14.94
C ALA A 148 7.82 9.39 14.49
N LYS A 149 8.81 9.38 13.59
CA LYS A 149 9.42 10.61 13.05
C LYS A 149 8.44 11.47 12.24
N GLY A 150 7.41 10.85 11.67
CA GLY A 150 6.33 11.54 10.97
C GLY A 150 5.21 12.04 11.89
N ALA A 151 5.13 11.54 13.13
CA ALA A 151 4.07 11.92 14.08
C ALA A 151 4.27 13.34 14.62
N SER A 152 3.19 14.12 14.65
CA SER A 152 3.20 15.45 15.26
C SER A 152 3.05 15.32 16.77
N GLY A 153 4.17 15.37 17.51
CA GLY A 153 4.20 15.45 18.98
C GLY A 153 4.48 14.13 19.71
N ASP A 154 4.35 14.15 21.04
CA ASP A 154 4.80 13.07 21.94
C ASP A 154 3.72 12.02 22.22
N HIS A 155 3.19 11.37 21.18
CA HIS A 155 2.12 10.37 21.31
C HIS A 155 2.33 9.04 20.59
N VAL A 156 3.44 8.89 19.83
CA VAL A 156 3.84 7.64 19.19
C VAL A 156 5.13 7.15 19.85
N TYR A 157 5.06 6.03 20.57
CA TYR A 157 6.14 5.46 21.35
C TYR A 157 6.63 4.15 20.72
N THR A 158 7.93 4.07 20.46
CA THR A 158 8.55 2.93 19.77
C THR A 158 9.51 2.19 20.70
N PHE A 159 9.36 0.87 20.80
CA PHE A 159 10.27 -0.01 21.53
C PHE A 159 10.90 -0.99 20.55
N CYS A 160 12.19 -0.80 20.28
CA CYS A 160 12.92 -1.63 19.34
C CYS A 160 13.94 -2.52 20.05
N TYR A 161 14.10 -3.73 19.55
CA TYR A 161 15.34 -4.48 19.78
C TYR A 161 16.50 -3.81 19.03
N THR A 162 17.74 -4.19 19.32
CA THR A 162 18.90 -3.57 18.68
C THR A 162 19.05 -4.05 17.23
N ALA A 163 19.61 -3.21 16.35
CA ALA A 163 19.82 -3.58 14.95
C ALA A 163 20.74 -4.82 14.81
N GLU A 164 21.68 -5.02 15.74
CA GLU A 164 22.54 -6.20 15.77
C GLU A 164 21.78 -7.50 16.12
N SER A 165 20.57 -7.38 16.68
CA SER A 165 19.71 -8.53 16.97
C SER A 165 19.02 -9.08 15.71
N GLU A 166 18.97 -8.31 14.62
CA GLU A 166 18.48 -8.73 13.29
C GLU A 166 19.56 -9.56 12.56
N ASP A 167 19.98 -10.66 13.18
CA ASP A 167 20.92 -11.61 12.59
C ASP A 167 20.18 -12.60 11.69
N PHE A 168 20.16 -12.31 10.39
CA PHE A 168 19.58 -13.17 9.35
C PHE A 168 20.31 -14.53 9.18
N GLY A 169 21.46 -14.72 9.82
CA GLY A 169 22.18 -15.99 9.90
C GLY A 169 21.95 -16.78 11.19
N ALA A 170 21.21 -16.23 12.16
CA ALA A 170 20.97 -16.90 13.44
C ALA A 170 20.06 -18.13 13.27
N GLN A 171 20.34 -19.19 14.04
CA GLN A 171 19.59 -20.45 13.97
C GLN A 171 18.13 -20.37 14.47
N ASP A 172 17.71 -19.30 15.15
CA ASP A 172 16.35 -19.17 15.69
C ASP A 172 15.87 -17.71 15.60
N ALA A 173 15.46 -17.29 14.40
CA ALA A 173 14.96 -15.94 14.15
C ALA A 173 13.63 -15.63 14.86
N ALA A 174 12.90 -16.66 15.31
CA ALA A 174 11.65 -16.48 16.06
C ALA A 174 11.85 -15.78 17.42
N LYS A 175 13.11 -15.65 17.88
CA LYS A 175 13.44 -14.90 19.11
C LYS A 175 13.06 -13.43 19.03
N LEU A 176 13.05 -12.83 17.84
CA LEU A 176 12.62 -11.44 17.67
C LEU A 176 11.11 -11.31 17.92
N ASP A 177 10.32 -12.28 17.46
CA ASP A 177 8.88 -12.33 17.74
C ASP A 177 8.62 -12.56 19.25
N SER A 178 9.38 -13.47 19.87
CA SER A 178 9.32 -13.68 21.32
C SER A 178 9.68 -12.42 22.10
N TRP A 179 10.71 -11.69 21.69
CA TRP A 179 11.08 -10.41 22.30
C TRP A 179 9.91 -9.43 22.27
N VAL A 180 9.23 -9.30 21.13
CA VAL A 180 8.06 -8.42 20.97
C VAL A 180 6.94 -8.82 21.92
N PHE A 181 6.57 -10.11 21.95
CA PHE A 181 5.51 -10.58 22.83
C PHE A 181 5.85 -10.40 24.32
N ASP A 182 7.09 -10.70 24.72
CA ASP A 182 7.54 -10.55 26.10
C ASP A 182 7.54 -9.08 26.53
N HIS A 183 8.02 -8.17 25.69
CA HIS A 183 8.02 -6.73 26.01
C HIS A 183 6.61 -6.15 26.12
N VAL A 184 5.67 -6.63 25.30
CA VAL A 184 4.26 -6.24 25.42
C VAL A 184 3.68 -6.72 26.75
N LYS A 185 3.94 -7.99 27.13
CA LYS A 185 3.49 -8.55 28.43
C LYS A 185 4.06 -7.78 29.62
N ASP A 186 5.36 -7.47 29.59
CA ASP A 186 6.05 -6.72 30.65
C ASP A 186 5.55 -5.27 30.74
N PHE A 187 5.32 -4.65 29.58
CA PHE A 187 4.79 -3.29 29.50
C PHE A 187 3.39 -3.19 30.14
N PHE A 188 2.47 -4.09 29.79
CA PHE A 188 1.14 -4.11 30.36
C PHE A 188 1.15 -4.47 31.85
N THR A 189 2.03 -5.37 32.28
CA THR A 189 2.21 -5.70 33.71
C THR A 189 2.69 -4.48 34.49
N SER A 190 3.69 -3.77 33.98
CA SER A 190 4.26 -2.57 34.59
C SER A 190 3.27 -1.41 34.61
N SER A 191 2.42 -1.30 33.58
CA SER A 191 1.41 -0.25 33.47
C SER A 191 0.41 -0.26 34.63
N ARG A 192 0.11 -1.43 35.22
CA ARG A 192 -0.81 -1.55 36.37
C ARG A 192 -0.36 -0.75 37.60
N ASN A 193 0.95 -0.54 37.74
CA ASN A 193 1.53 0.22 38.84
C ASN A 193 1.89 1.67 38.45
N ASN A 194 1.63 2.08 37.21
CA ASN A 194 1.88 3.41 36.70
C ASN A 194 0.57 4.06 36.28
N GLN A 195 -0.01 4.87 37.17
CA GLN A 195 -1.33 5.47 36.94
C GLN A 195 -1.40 6.31 35.67
N THR A 196 -0.34 7.07 35.33
CA THR A 196 -0.29 7.89 34.12
C THR A 196 -0.34 7.02 32.87
N LEU A 197 0.45 5.94 32.83
CA LEU A 197 0.47 5.01 31.72
C LEU A 197 -0.85 4.23 31.59
N TYR A 198 -1.39 3.74 32.72
CA TYR A 198 -2.67 3.04 32.74
C TYR A 198 -3.80 3.94 32.21
N SER A 199 -3.84 5.21 32.63
CA SER A 199 -4.79 6.20 32.13
C SER A 199 -4.62 6.41 30.62
N ALA A 200 -3.39 6.54 30.11
CA ALA A 200 -3.16 6.67 28.67
C ALA A 200 -3.62 5.43 27.88
N LEU A 201 -3.39 4.21 28.40
CA LEU A 201 -3.80 2.96 27.76
C LEU A 201 -5.33 2.75 27.73
N THR A 202 -6.06 3.39 28.65
CA THR A 202 -7.51 3.28 28.77
C THR A 202 -8.28 4.38 28.03
N GLU A 203 -7.58 5.29 27.35
CA GLU A 203 -8.15 6.30 26.46
C GLU A 203 -8.80 5.69 25.19
N GLU A 204 -9.48 6.54 24.43
CA GLU A 204 -9.96 6.21 23.08
C GLU A 204 -8.90 6.48 22.02
N LYS A 205 -9.04 5.83 20.85
CA LYS A 205 -8.17 5.98 19.69
C LYS A 205 -6.74 5.53 19.97
N VAL A 206 -6.60 4.48 20.76
CA VAL A 206 -5.31 3.85 21.07
C VAL A 206 -4.95 2.85 19.98
N VAL A 207 -3.69 2.85 19.54
CA VAL A 207 -3.13 1.84 18.63
C VAL A 207 -1.99 1.10 19.33
N LEU A 208 -2.03 -0.23 19.24
CA LEU A 208 -0.95 -1.12 19.67
C LEU A 208 -0.43 -1.83 18.43
N PHE A 209 0.83 -1.61 18.08
CA PHE A 209 1.44 -2.17 16.86
C PHE A 209 2.56 -3.16 17.21
N LEU A 210 2.42 -4.40 16.79
CA LEU A 210 3.40 -5.46 16.98
C LEU A 210 3.94 -5.87 15.61
N HIS A 211 5.21 -5.54 15.38
CA HIS A 211 5.95 -5.91 14.18
C HIS A 211 6.75 -7.19 14.45
N LEU A 212 6.44 -8.27 13.74
CA LEU A 212 6.98 -9.61 13.97
C LEU A 212 7.86 -10.02 12.77
N LEU A 213 9.18 -9.91 12.92
CA LEU A 213 10.17 -10.09 11.83
C LEU A 213 10.61 -11.55 11.63
N GLY A 214 10.34 -12.44 12.58
CA GLY A 214 10.93 -13.79 12.60
C GLY A 214 10.57 -14.65 11.39
N ILE A 215 9.36 -14.48 10.83
CA ILE A 215 8.90 -15.22 9.65
C ILE A 215 9.69 -14.83 8.40
N ASP A 216 9.85 -13.54 8.12
CA ASP A 216 10.66 -13.04 7.00
C ASP A 216 12.10 -13.52 7.08
N THR A 217 12.71 -13.38 8.27
CA THR A 217 14.09 -13.79 8.52
C THR A 217 14.30 -15.30 8.26
N ASN A 218 13.39 -16.14 8.76
CA ASN A 218 13.42 -17.58 8.47
C ASN A 218 13.11 -17.88 6.99
N GLY A 219 12.32 -17.03 6.33
CA GLY A 219 12.03 -17.09 4.91
C GLY A 219 13.30 -16.92 4.07
N HIS A 220 14.11 -15.91 4.36
CA HIS A 220 15.41 -15.70 3.71
C HIS A 220 16.41 -16.81 4.02
N ALA A 221 16.55 -17.17 5.30
CA ALA A 221 17.57 -18.13 5.75
C ALA A 221 17.27 -19.57 5.33
N HIS A 222 16.01 -19.99 5.42
CA HIS A 222 15.61 -21.40 5.32
C HIS A 222 14.60 -21.68 4.21
N ARG A 223 14.03 -20.65 3.57
CA ARG A 223 12.97 -20.73 2.54
C ARG A 223 11.58 -21.04 3.12
N PRO A 224 10.48 -20.60 2.47
CA PRO A 224 9.13 -20.73 3.05
C PRO A 224 8.59 -22.16 3.21
N ASN A 225 9.20 -23.14 2.54
CA ASN A 225 8.81 -24.54 2.64
C ASN A 225 9.50 -25.30 3.79
N SER A 226 10.46 -24.66 4.46
CA SER A 226 11.23 -25.23 5.57
C SER A 226 10.40 -25.49 6.82
N ARG A 227 10.99 -26.23 7.75
CA ARG A 227 10.40 -26.45 9.07
C ARG A 227 10.45 -25.17 9.88
N GLU A 228 11.56 -24.46 9.82
CA GLU A 228 11.86 -23.24 10.55
C GLU A 228 10.81 -22.15 10.27
N TYR A 229 10.53 -21.87 9.00
CA TYR A 229 9.47 -20.94 8.59
C TYR A 229 8.09 -21.37 9.09
N LYS A 230 7.73 -22.66 8.93
CA LYS A 230 6.40 -23.18 9.31
C LYS A 230 6.20 -23.25 10.82
N GLU A 231 7.23 -23.58 11.59
CA GLU A 231 7.19 -23.57 13.04
C GLU A 231 7.17 -22.13 13.59
N ASN A 232 7.80 -21.16 12.91
CA ASN A 232 7.66 -19.75 13.28
C ASN A 232 6.20 -19.27 13.11
N ILE A 233 5.49 -19.70 12.08
CA ILE A 233 4.05 -19.39 11.92
C ILE A 233 3.25 -19.89 13.14
N LYS A 234 3.56 -21.09 13.65
CA LYS A 234 2.92 -21.63 14.87
C LYS A 234 3.25 -20.80 16.10
N LYS A 235 4.52 -20.42 16.28
CA LYS A 235 4.95 -19.54 17.38
C LYS A 235 4.21 -18.20 17.34
N VAL A 236 4.03 -17.62 16.16
CA VAL A 236 3.27 -16.37 15.99
C VAL A 236 1.78 -16.58 16.27
N ASP A 237 1.16 -17.67 15.83
CA ASP A 237 -0.23 -18.01 16.17
C ASP A 237 -0.46 -18.09 17.70
N GLU A 238 0.45 -18.78 18.40
CA GLU A 238 0.43 -18.90 19.87
C GLU A 238 0.65 -17.56 20.56
N GLY A 239 1.64 -16.78 20.14
CA GLY A 239 1.91 -15.45 20.70
C GLY A 239 0.75 -14.47 20.49
N VAL A 240 0.13 -14.47 19.30
CA VAL A 240 -1.05 -13.66 19.00
C VAL A 240 -2.22 -14.06 19.90
N LYS A 241 -2.44 -15.36 20.13
CA LYS A 241 -3.46 -15.85 21.07
C LYS A 241 -3.22 -15.35 22.49
N GLU A 242 -1.98 -15.43 22.97
CA GLU A 242 -1.60 -14.98 24.31
C GLU A 242 -1.82 -13.47 24.48
N ILE A 243 -1.32 -12.66 23.53
CA ILE A 243 -1.49 -11.20 23.57
C ILE A 243 -2.96 -10.81 23.48
N ALA A 244 -3.73 -11.39 22.56
CA ALA A 244 -5.15 -11.08 22.43
C ALA A 244 -5.91 -11.39 23.74
N SER A 245 -5.66 -12.57 24.33
CA SER A 245 -6.27 -12.97 25.60
C SER A 245 -5.84 -12.07 26.76
N MET A 246 -4.56 -11.69 26.81
CA MET A 246 -4.03 -10.79 27.83
C MET A 246 -4.68 -9.40 27.75
N LEU A 247 -4.79 -8.84 26.55
CA LEU A 247 -5.36 -7.51 26.33
C LEU A 247 -6.84 -7.49 26.68
N GLU A 248 -7.63 -8.47 26.22
CA GLU A 248 -9.04 -8.59 26.61
C GLU A 248 -9.19 -8.65 28.14
N ASN A 249 -8.37 -9.44 28.83
CA ASN A 249 -8.38 -9.50 30.29
C ASN A 249 -7.95 -8.18 30.95
N PHE A 250 -6.94 -7.50 30.42
CA PHE A 250 -6.46 -6.22 30.95
C PHE A 250 -7.54 -5.13 30.91
N TYR A 251 -8.36 -5.13 29.85
CA TYR A 251 -9.47 -4.20 29.68
C TYR A 251 -10.81 -4.73 30.22
N GLY A 252 -10.80 -5.85 30.95
CA GLY A 252 -12.01 -6.39 31.57
C GLY A 252 -13.05 -6.90 30.58
N ASN A 253 -12.63 -7.36 29.39
CA ASN A 253 -13.47 -7.85 28.31
C ASN A 253 -14.57 -6.83 27.92
N ASP A 254 -14.20 -5.55 27.82
CA ASP A 254 -15.13 -4.44 27.53
C ASP A 254 -15.73 -4.49 26.12
N GLY A 255 -15.25 -5.40 25.25
CA GLY A 255 -15.69 -5.53 23.86
C GLY A 255 -15.36 -4.30 23.02
N LYS A 256 -14.34 -3.52 23.40
CA LYS A 256 -13.90 -2.29 22.72
C LYS A 256 -12.53 -2.39 22.07
N THR A 257 -11.99 -3.60 21.93
CA THR A 257 -10.74 -3.85 21.20
C THR A 257 -11.04 -4.44 19.83
N ALA A 258 -10.45 -3.87 18.79
CA ALA A 258 -10.39 -4.47 17.46
C ALA A 258 -8.98 -5.01 17.23
N PHE A 259 -8.87 -6.15 16.55
CA PHE A 259 -7.60 -6.78 16.22
C PHE A 259 -7.50 -7.02 14.71
N ILE A 260 -6.30 -6.83 14.17
CA ILE A 260 -5.97 -7.13 12.78
C ILE A 260 -4.63 -7.86 12.76
N LEU A 261 -4.57 -9.00 12.06
CA LEU A 261 -3.33 -9.68 11.68
C LEU A 261 -3.19 -9.66 10.17
N THR A 262 -2.02 -9.25 9.70
CA THR A 262 -1.69 -9.23 8.26
C THR A 262 -0.19 -9.36 8.02
N SER A 263 0.22 -9.21 6.76
CA SER A 263 1.61 -9.15 6.31
C SER A 263 1.80 -7.97 5.36
N ASP A 264 3.01 -7.45 5.32
CA ASP A 264 3.48 -6.44 4.38
C ASP A 264 3.80 -7.02 2.99
N HIS A 265 4.38 -8.21 2.96
CA HIS A 265 4.57 -9.04 1.77
C HIS A 265 4.60 -10.52 2.12
N GLY A 266 4.68 -11.37 1.11
CA GLY A 266 5.05 -12.77 1.25
C GLY A 266 6.48 -13.00 0.75
N MET A 267 6.73 -14.15 0.14
CA MET A 267 8.07 -14.56 -0.29
C MET A 267 7.98 -15.59 -1.43
N THR A 268 8.95 -15.60 -2.33
CA THR A 268 9.12 -16.69 -3.32
C THR A 268 9.56 -17.99 -2.64
N ASP A 269 9.44 -19.12 -3.34
CA ASP A 269 9.92 -20.42 -2.84
C ASP A 269 11.43 -20.48 -2.61
N TRP A 270 12.18 -19.53 -3.17
CA TRP A 270 13.62 -19.40 -2.99
C TRP A 270 14.02 -18.60 -1.75
N GLY A 271 13.05 -18.05 -1.00
CA GLY A 271 13.33 -17.18 0.15
C GLY A 271 13.78 -15.78 -0.27
N SER A 272 13.17 -15.23 -1.33
CA SER A 272 13.41 -13.85 -1.77
C SER A 272 12.08 -13.15 -2.05
N HIS A 273 12.03 -11.84 -1.84
CA HIS A 273 10.91 -10.95 -2.14
C HIS A 273 11.41 -9.70 -2.90
N GLY A 274 10.52 -8.76 -3.23
CA GLY A 274 10.79 -7.54 -3.98
C GLY A 274 10.12 -7.49 -5.36
N ALA A 275 9.57 -8.60 -5.83
CA ALA A 275 8.93 -8.76 -7.13
C ALA A 275 7.42 -9.06 -7.04
N GLY A 276 6.81 -9.33 -8.20
CA GLY A 276 5.36 -9.39 -8.39
C GLY A 276 4.74 -10.79 -8.33
N HIS A 277 5.44 -11.82 -7.82
CA HIS A 277 4.86 -13.16 -7.79
C HIS A 277 3.67 -13.20 -6.82
N PRO A 278 2.62 -14.02 -7.07
CA PRO A 278 1.48 -14.14 -6.15
C PRO A 278 1.86 -14.54 -4.72
N SER A 279 2.89 -15.36 -4.55
CA SER A 279 3.39 -15.72 -3.22
C SER A 279 4.08 -14.55 -2.48
N GLU A 280 4.50 -13.51 -3.19
CA GLU A 280 5.02 -12.26 -2.62
C GLU A 280 3.92 -11.24 -2.41
N THR A 281 2.94 -11.19 -3.33
CA THR A 281 1.94 -10.12 -3.39
C THR A 281 0.64 -10.41 -2.64
N LEU A 282 0.32 -11.69 -2.39
CA LEU A 282 -0.89 -12.11 -1.68
C LEU A 282 -0.57 -12.41 -0.22
N THR A 283 -1.00 -11.49 0.63
CA THR A 283 -0.78 -11.51 2.09
C THR A 283 -2.06 -11.87 2.84
N PRO A 284 -1.97 -12.56 3.98
CA PRO A 284 -3.16 -12.87 4.77
C PRO A 284 -3.75 -11.60 5.39
N LEU A 285 -5.06 -11.58 5.59
CA LEU A 285 -5.74 -10.58 6.41
C LEU A 285 -6.77 -11.29 7.27
N ILE A 286 -6.67 -11.13 8.59
CA ILE A 286 -7.66 -11.61 9.57
C ILE A 286 -7.97 -10.47 10.51
N ALA A 287 -9.25 -10.15 10.67
CA ALA A 287 -9.71 -9.13 11.61
C ALA A 287 -10.76 -9.72 12.55
N TRP A 288 -10.78 -9.28 13.80
CA TRP A 288 -11.77 -9.70 14.80
C TRP A 288 -11.97 -8.66 15.91
N GLY A 289 -12.96 -8.88 16.76
CA GLY A 289 -13.29 -7.97 17.86
C GLY A 289 -14.26 -6.87 17.47
N ALA A 290 -14.16 -5.73 18.15
CA ALA A 290 -15.11 -4.62 18.07
C ALA A 290 -15.27 -4.09 16.63
N GLY A 291 -16.49 -4.08 16.11
CA GLY A 291 -16.81 -3.55 14.78
C GLY A 291 -16.55 -4.50 13.62
N VAL A 292 -16.01 -5.70 13.88
CA VAL A 292 -15.77 -6.71 12.85
C VAL A 292 -16.94 -7.69 12.78
N ASN A 293 -17.35 -8.04 11.55
CA ASN A 293 -18.44 -9.00 11.34
C ASN A 293 -17.98 -10.45 11.53
N TYR A 294 -18.94 -11.30 11.87
CA TYR A 294 -18.78 -12.75 11.86
C TYR A 294 -18.54 -13.30 10.45
N PRO A 295 -17.89 -14.47 10.35
CA PRO A 295 -17.50 -14.99 9.06
C PRO A 295 -18.71 -15.50 8.27
N GLN A 296 -18.68 -15.29 6.96
CA GLN A 296 -19.75 -15.73 6.06
C GLN A 296 -19.36 -17.05 5.39
N ARG A 297 -20.21 -18.08 5.55
CA ARG A 297 -20.07 -19.33 4.80
C ARG A 297 -20.64 -19.14 3.40
N VAL A 298 -19.87 -19.48 2.38
CA VAL A 298 -20.29 -19.43 0.97
C VAL A 298 -20.23 -20.84 0.37
N ALA A 299 -21.24 -21.21 -0.41
CA ALA A 299 -21.31 -22.52 -1.05
C ALA A 299 -20.29 -22.65 -2.20
N SER A 300 -20.03 -21.55 -2.89
CA SER A 300 -19.02 -21.42 -3.95
C SER A 300 -18.55 -19.97 -4.04
N GLN A 301 -17.31 -19.79 -4.48
CA GLN A 301 -16.76 -18.48 -4.83
C GLN A 301 -15.83 -18.66 -6.03
N PHE A 302 -15.96 -17.77 -7.01
CA PHE A 302 -15.13 -17.81 -8.21
C PHE A 302 -13.79 -17.11 -7.97
N PHE A 303 -12.71 -17.75 -8.42
CA PHE A 303 -11.35 -17.21 -8.38
C PHE A 303 -10.73 -17.39 -9.76
N GLU A 304 -10.23 -16.31 -10.36
CA GLU A 304 -9.55 -16.35 -11.66
C GLU A 304 -8.17 -17.00 -11.57
N ASP A 305 -7.46 -16.82 -10.45
CA ASP A 305 -6.13 -17.38 -10.25
C ASP A 305 -6.14 -18.68 -9.41
N SER A 306 -5.23 -19.59 -9.74
CA SER A 306 -5.09 -20.90 -9.10
C SER A 306 -4.52 -20.83 -7.68
N PHE A 307 -3.86 -19.72 -7.32
CA PHE A 307 -3.26 -19.54 -6.00
C PHE A 307 -4.34 -19.33 -4.93
N LEU A 308 -5.29 -18.44 -5.21
CA LEU A 308 -6.48 -18.21 -4.39
C LEU A 308 -7.38 -19.46 -4.32
N GLN A 309 -7.53 -20.20 -5.42
CA GLN A 309 -8.23 -21.49 -5.40
C GLN A 309 -7.54 -22.48 -4.45
N GLY A 310 -6.21 -22.52 -4.46
CA GLY A 310 -5.40 -23.35 -3.56
C GLY A 310 -5.62 -23.00 -2.09
N ILE A 311 -5.63 -21.71 -1.75
CA ILE A 311 -5.94 -21.24 -0.39
C ILE A 311 -7.37 -21.62 0.01
N TRP A 312 -8.34 -21.31 -0.86
CA TRP A 312 -9.76 -21.51 -0.56
C TRP A 312 -10.13 -22.98 -0.33
N LYS A 313 -9.45 -23.90 -1.01
CA LYS A 313 -9.61 -25.35 -0.84
C LYS A 313 -9.54 -25.79 0.63
N TYR A 314 -8.69 -25.14 1.42
CA TYR A 314 -8.48 -25.49 2.83
C TYR A 314 -9.47 -24.78 3.77
N VAL A 315 -9.97 -23.60 3.40
CA VAL A 315 -10.77 -22.76 4.30
C VAL A 315 -12.28 -22.94 4.09
N LYS A 316 -12.74 -23.00 2.83
CA LYS A 316 -14.16 -23.12 2.45
C LYS A 316 -15.09 -22.07 3.11
N MET A 317 -14.56 -20.89 3.42
CA MET A 317 -15.30 -19.73 3.90
C MET A 317 -15.27 -18.62 2.84
N GLY A 318 -16.17 -17.64 2.91
CA GLY A 318 -16.13 -16.49 2.01
C GLY A 318 -14.83 -15.70 2.17
N VAL A 319 -14.14 -15.44 1.06
CA VAL A 319 -12.86 -14.72 1.02
C VAL A 319 -13.09 -13.29 0.56
N LEU A 320 -12.66 -12.33 1.36
CA LEU A 320 -12.62 -10.93 0.94
C LEU A 320 -11.27 -10.64 0.27
N LEU A 321 -11.25 -9.85 -0.80
CA LEU A 321 -9.98 -9.36 -1.39
C LEU A 321 -9.85 -7.86 -1.15
N PHE A 322 -8.71 -7.44 -0.61
CA PHE A 322 -8.39 -6.06 -0.28
C PHE A 322 -7.18 -5.59 -1.07
N ALA A 323 -7.12 -4.30 -1.42
CA ALA A 323 -5.83 -3.70 -1.71
C ALA A 323 -5.15 -3.43 -0.36
N GLN A 324 -3.83 -3.62 -0.26
CA GLN A 324 -3.14 -3.41 1.02
C GLN A 324 -3.32 -1.99 1.58
N ALA A 325 -3.38 -0.99 0.70
CA ALA A 325 -3.69 0.39 1.05
C ALA A 325 -5.08 0.59 1.68
N ASP A 326 -6.03 -0.32 1.45
CA ASP A 326 -7.38 -0.24 2.05
C ASP A 326 -7.37 -0.62 3.56
N ILE A 327 -6.25 -1.13 4.10
CA ILE A 327 -6.14 -1.50 5.51
C ILE A 327 -6.05 -0.26 6.41
N ALA A 328 -5.37 0.81 5.98
CA ALA A 328 -5.33 2.07 6.71
C ALA A 328 -6.72 2.69 6.95
N PRO A 329 -7.59 2.86 5.94
CA PRO A 329 -8.94 3.36 6.17
C PRO A 329 -9.84 2.38 6.94
N LEU A 330 -9.60 1.06 6.86
CA LEU A 330 -10.24 0.10 7.75
C LEU A 330 -9.89 0.37 9.21
N MET A 331 -8.60 0.51 9.52
CA MET A 331 -8.11 0.82 10.87
C MET A 331 -8.69 2.14 11.38
N ALA A 332 -8.62 3.20 10.56
CA ALA A 332 -9.14 4.52 10.92
C ALA A 332 -10.66 4.47 11.24
N SER A 333 -11.42 3.71 10.46
CA SER A 333 -12.86 3.53 10.68
C SER A 333 -13.18 2.78 11.97
N LEU A 334 -12.37 1.79 12.36
CA LEU A 334 -12.60 0.99 13.57
C LEU A 334 -12.45 1.81 14.87
N ILE A 335 -11.50 2.75 14.90
CA ILE A 335 -11.24 3.59 16.08
C ILE A 335 -11.74 5.04 15.95
N GLY A 336 -12.33 5.40 14.80
CA GLY A 336 -12.93 6.73 14.58
C GLY A 336 -11.91 7.88 14.54
N VAL A 337 -10.74 7.61 13.96
CA VAL A 337 -9.75 8.66 13.64
C VAL A 337 -9.93 9.10 12.18
N PRO A 338 -9.41 10.27 11.78
CA PRO A 338 -9.36 10.64 10.37
C PRO A 338 -8.60 9.61 9.52
N PHE A 339 -8.98 9.51 8.26
CA PHE A 339 -8.23 8.75 7.27
C PHE A 339 -6.90 9.45 6.99
N PRO A 340 -5.78 8.69 6.90
CA PRO A 340 -4.51 9.28 6.52
C PRO A 340 -4.63 10.03 5.20
N LEU A 341 -4.10 11.25 5.13
CA LEU A 341 -4.39 12.22 4.06
C LEU A 341 -4.20 11.70 2.63
N ASN A 342 -3.23 10.82 2.41
CA ASN A 342 -2.89 10.31 1.07
C ASN A 342 -3.48 8.92 0.78
N SER A 343 -4.41 8.44 1.62
CA SER A 343 -4.99 7.11 1.46
C SER A 343 -5.64 6.91 0.09
N VAL A 344 -5.19 5.91 -0.67
CA VAL A 344 -5.74 5.54 -1.97
C VAL A 344 -6.74 4.39 -1.80
N VAL A 345 -8.03 4.71 -1.89
CA VAL A 345 -9.10 3.69 -1.95
C VAL A 345 -9.38 3.35 -3.41
N ARG A 346 -9.48 2.05 -3.76
CA ARG A 346 -9.75 1.64 -5.15
C ARG A 346 -11.08 2.23 -5.68
N LYS A 347 -11.06 2.79 -6.90
CA LYS A 347 -12.25 3.24 -7.65
C LYS A 347 -13.10 2.04 -8.15
N GLU A 348 -14.37 2.05 -7.76
CA GLU A 348 -15.62 1.60 -8.41
C GLU A 348 -15.70 0.40 -9.40
N GLU A 349 -14.82 0.23 -10.38
CA GLU A 349 -15.11 -0.69 -11.50
C GLU A 349 -14.95 -2.18 -11.16
N VAL A 350 -14.00 -2.55 -10.31
CA VAL A 350 -13.81 -3.95 -9.85
C VAL A 350 -14.88 -4.34 -8.81
N PHE A 351 -15.44 -3.35 -8.10
CA PHE A 351 -16.42 -3.57 -7.03
C PHE A 351 -17.86 -3.68 -7.56
N LYS A 352 -18.20 -2.98 -8.65
CA LYS A 352 -19.51 -3.11 -9.31
C LYS A 352 -19.83 -4.53 -9.80
N ARG A 353 -18.83 -5.27 -10.32
CA ARG A 353 -19.01 -6.71 -10.64
C ARG A 353 -19.24 -7.57 -9.40
N ARG A 354 -18.75 -7.17 -8.22
CA ARG A 354 -18.91 -7.92 -6.95
C ARG A 354 -20.21 -7.61 -6.22
N LEU A 355 -20.85 -6.47 -6.49
CA LEU A 355 -22.12 -6.09 -5.87
C LEU A 355 -23.31 -6.93 -6.35
N GLU A 356 -23.26 -7.53 -7.54
CA GLU A 356 -24.29 -8.47 -7.97
C GLU A 356 -24.28 -9.77 -7.15
N ASP A 357 -23.09 -10.24 -6.73
CA ASP A 357 -22.94 -11.42 -5.85
C ASP A 357 -23.27 -11.11 -4.38
N VAL A 358 -22.99 -9.88 -3.90
CA VAL A 358 -23.22 -9.48 -2.50
C VAL A 358 -24.68 -9.11 -2.22
N ARG A 359 -25.50 -8.84 -3.25
CA ARG A 359 -26.93 -8.52 -3.09
C ARG A 359 -27.76 -9.65 -2.45
N GLN A 360 -27.19 -10.84 -2.29
CA GLN A 360 -27.80 -11.98 -1.58
C GLN A 360 -27.42 -12.08 -0.09
N GLY A 361 -26.55 -11.24 0.48
CA GLY A 361 -26.08 -11.41 1.87
C GLY A 361 -25.54 -10.16 2.56
N LYS A 362 -26.44 -9.30 3.06
CA LYS A 362 -26.27 -8.20 4.04
C LYS A 362 -24.82 -7.91 4.51
N ILE A 363 -24.19 -6.88 3.94
CA ILE A 363 -23.00 -6.19 4.49
C ILE A 363 -23.32 -4.69 4.62
N ARG A 364 -23.88 -4.26 5.76
CA ARG A 364 -24.35 -2.86 5.95
C ARG A 364 -23.25 -1.83 6.21
N VAL A 365 -22.03 -2.23 6.58
CA VAL A 365 -20.94 -1.30 6.96
C VAL A 365 -20.07 -0.93 5.75
N LEU A 366 -19.64 -1.91 4.94
CA LEU A 366 -18.87 -1.65 3.72
C LEU A 366 -19.72 -1.02 2.60
N GLU A 367 -21.00 -1.40 2.45
CA GLU A 367 -21.91 -0.72 1.52
C GLU A 367 -22.13 0.76 1.89
N LYS A 368 -22.25 1.07 3.19
CA LYS A 368 -22.42 2.47 3.65
C LYS A 368 -21.13 3.28 3.56
N LEU A 369 -19.98 2.70 3.91
CA LEU A 369 -18.67 3.34 3.73
C LEU A 369 -18.42 3.67 2.25
N PHE A 370 -18.80 2.79 1.33
CA PHE A 370 -18.61 2.99 -0.11
C PHE A 370 -19.62 3.98 -0.73
N LEU A 371 -20.92 3.88 -0.38
CA LEU A 371 -21.95 4.82 -0.86
C LEU A 371 -21.71 6.26 -0.37
N GLN A 372 -21.15 6.43 0.83
CA GLN A 372 -20.88 7.76 1.38
C GLN A 372 -19.58 8.37 0.82
N TYR A 373 -18.56 7.56 0.50
CA TYR A 373 -17.34 8.02 -0.20
C TYR A 373 -17.61 8.41 -1.67
N SER A 374 -18.45 7.63 -2.37
CA SER A 374 -18.86 7.93 -3.75
C SER A 374 -19.68 9.24 -3.85
N ASN A 375 -20.53 9.53 -2.86
CA ASN A 375 -21.29 10.79 -2.79
C ASN A 375 -20.42 12.01 -2.36
N LEU A 376 -19.35 11.81 -1.59
CA LEU A 376 -18.46 12.89 -1.14
C LEU A 376 -17.55 13.41 -2.26
N VAL A 377 -17.17 12.54 -3.21
CA VAL A 377 -16.36 12.90 -4.39
C VAL A 377 -17.17 13.68 -5.43
N HIS A 378 -18.50 13.58 -5.41
CA HIS A 378 -19.40 14.28 -6.34
C HIS A 378 -19.80 15.70 -5.91
N ALA A 379 -19.60 16.08 -4.64
CA ALA A 379 -20.07 17.34 -4.08
C ALA A 379 -19.06 18.51 -4.15
N CYS A 380 -17.83 18.27 -4.64
CA CYS A 380 -16.75 19.26 -4.66
C CYS A 380 -16.51 19.89 -6.06
N PHE A 381 -17.58 20.12 -6.82
CA PHE A 381 -17.49 20.76 -8.13
C PHE A 381 -18.64 21.75 -8.30
N LEU A 382 -18.41 23.04 -8.03
CA LEU A 382 -19.15 24.17 -8.62
C LEU A 382 -18.61 25.53 -8.15
N SER A 383 -18.01 26.28 -9.09
CA SER A 383 -18.09 27.75 -9.30
C SER A 383 -16.75 28.32 -9.82
N LEU A 384 -16.54 28.42 -11.14
CA LEU A 384 -16.91 29.46 -12.12
C LEU A 384 -15.96 30.69 -12.22
N GLN A 385 -15.03 30.58 -13.19
CA GLN A 385 -14.63 31.56 -14.22
C GLN A 385 -14.20 33.02 -13.92
N VAL A 386 -12.89 33.16 -13.61
CA VAL A 386 -11.95 34.06 -14.33
C VAL A 386 -10.84 33.19 -14.99
N SER A 387 -11.28 32.02 -15.47
CA SER A 387 -10.68 30.68 -15.29
C SER A 387 -10.35 29.98 -16.63
N LEU A 388 -9.69 30.64 -17.58
CA LEU A 388 -9.33 29.95 -18.83
C LEU A 388 -7.83 29.84 -19.07
N CYS A 389 -7.04 30.90 -18.90
CA CYS A 389 -5.59 30.79 -19.18
C CYS A 389 -4.77 30.23 -18.00
N LYS A 390 -5.06 30.65 -16.76
CA LYS A 390 -4.44 30.05 -15.55
C LYS A 390 -4.93 28.63 -15.31
N THR A 391 -6.18 28.36 -15.67
CA THR A 391 -6.81 27.06 -15.52
C THR A 391 -6.32 26.06 -16.55
N VAL A 392 -5.94 26.44 -17.77
CA VAL A 392 -5.30 25.50 -18.70
C VAL A 392 -3.90 25.10 -18.22
N ILE A 393 -3.12 26.02 -17.65
CA ILE A 393 -1.81 25.69 -17.07
C ILE A 393 -1.99 24.84 -15.81
N ASN A 394 -2.91 25.22 -14.91
CA ASN A 394 -3.19 24.44 -13.71
C ASN A 394 -3.89 23.12 -14.02
N LEU A 395 -4.76 23.00 -15.02
CA LEU A 395 -5.35 21.74 -15.49
C LEU A 395 -4.34 20.90 -16.25
N ALA A 396 -3.34 21.51 -16.90
CA ALA A 396 -2.23 20.77 -17.48
C ALA A 396 -1.32 20.23 -16.37
N LEU A 397 -1.10 20.97 -15.29
CA LEU A 397 -0.33 20.55 -14.11
C LEU A 397 -1.11 19.57 -13.22
N GLU A 398 -2.39 19.79 -12.97
CA GLU A 398 -3.32 18.88 -12.28
C GLU A 398 -3.64 17.67 -13.15
N GLY A 399 -3.74 17.84 -14.47
CA GLY A 399 -3.85 16.76 -15.44
C GLY A 399 -2.57 15.94 -15.47
N LEU A 400 -1.39 16.58 -15.45
CA LEU A 400 -0.10 15.91 -15.30
C LEU A 400 -0.04 15.17 -13.96
N SER A 401 -0.46 15.79 -12.85
CA SER A 401 -0.56 15.18 -11.53
C SER A 401 -1.58 14.02 -11.50
N TYR A 402 -2.69 14.14 -12.24
CA TYR A 402 -3.72 13.12 -12.36
C TYR A 402 -3.21 11.93 -13.18
N TYR A 403 -2.62 12.16 -14.35
CA TYR A 403 -1.99 11.10 -15.13
C TYR A 403 -0.81 10.49 -14.37
N HIS A 404 -0.05 11.30 -13.65
CA HIS A 404 1.03 10.85 -12.79
C HIS A 404 0.53 10.02 -11.60
N THR A 405 -0.66 10.28 -11.06
CA THR A 405 -1.22 9.54 -9.92
C THR A 405 -2.08 8.34 -10.34
N TYR A 406 -2.79 8.43 -11.47
CA TYR A 406 -3.88 7.50 -11.84
C TYR A 406 -3.71 6.81 -13.21
N ASP A 407 -2.92 7.35 -14.15
CA ASP A 407 -2.72 6.77 -15.50
C ASP A 407 -1.31 7.05 -16.06
N ARG A 408 -0.30 6.52 -15.35
CA ARG A 408 1.13 6.72 -15.65
C ARG A 408 1.53 6.13 -17.01
N LEU A 409 0.82 5.10 -17.47
CA LEU A 409 1.12 4.40 -18.72
C LEU A 409 0.84 5.31 -19.91
N PHE A 410 -0.31 6.00 -19.93
CA PHE A 410 -0.64 6.95 -21.00
C PHE A 410 0.35 8.13 -21.06
N LEU A 411 0.72 8.69 -19.90
CA LEU A 411 1.71 9.76 -19.82
C LEU A 411 3.09 9.30 -20.30
N GLY A 412 3.52 8.12 -19.85
CA GLY A 412 4.77 7.51 -20.30
C GLY A 412 4.80 7.28 -21.82
N LEU A 413 3.72 6.77 -22.39
CA LEU A 413 3.59 6.58 -23.85
C LEU A 413 3.62 7.91 -24.60
N SER A 414 2.96 8.95 -24.08
CA SER A 414 2.92 10.27 -24.70
C SER A 414 4.31 10.92 -24.75
N ILE A 415 5.09 10.79 -23.66
CA ILE A 415 6.47 11.29 -23.60
C ILE A 415 7.39 10.48 -24.50
N ALA A 416 7.24 9.14 -24.51
CA ALA A 416 7.99 8.27 -25.40
C ALA A 416 7.73 8.59 -26.88
N MET A 417 6.47 8.81 -27.27
CA MET A 417 6.12 9.25 -28.62
C MET A 417 6.68 10.63 -28.95
N GLY A 418 6.69 11.57 -27.99
CA GLY A 418 7.36 12.87 -28.14
C GLY A 418 8.86 12.73 -28.41
N PHE A 419 9.53 11.85 -27.67
CA PHE A 419 10.95 11.57 -27.82
C PHE A 419 11.28 10.93 -29.17
N VAL A 420 10.50 9.92 -29.59
CA VAL A 420 10.63 9.26 -30.89
C VAL A 420 10.36 10.25 -32.03
N GLY A 421 9.31 11.06 -31.92
CA GLY A 421 8.95 12.08 -32.91
C GLY A 421 10.03 13.16 -33.07
N TRP A 422 10.59 13.65 -31.97
CA TRP A 422 11.69 14.61 -31.99
C TRP A 422 12.97 14.00 -32.57
N THR A 423 13.32 12.77 -32.19
CA THR A 423 14.48 12.04 -32.73
C THR A 423 14.35 11.85 -34.24
N ALA A 424 13.17 11.44 -34.72
CA ALA A 424 12.88 11.30 -36.14
C ALA A 424 13.00 12.65 -36.88
N TYR A 425 12.50 13.74 -36.30
CA TYR A 425 12.65 15.09 -36.87
C TYR A 425 14.11 15.53 -36.98
N VAL A 426 14.91 15.34 -35.92
CA VAL A 426 16.35 15.66 -35.94
C VAL A 426 17.08 14.83 -36.98
N ILE A 427 16.79 13.53 -37.09
CA ILE A 427 17.35 12.65 -38.14
C ILE A 427 16.97 13.16 -39.52
N LEU A 428 15.69 13.52 -39.76
CA LEU A 428 15.24 14.06 -41.05
C LEU A 428 15.93 15.38 -41.40
N VAL A 429 16.15 16.27 -40.41
CA VAL A 429 16.89 17.51 -40.60
C VAL A 429 18.36 17.22 -40.92
N ILE A 430 19.01 16.33 -40.19
CA ILE A 430 20.42 15.95 -40.44
C ILE A 430 20.56 15.34 -41.83
N VAL A 431 19.70 14.40 -42.21
CA VAL A 431 19.67 13.79 -43.55
C VAL A 431 19.48 14.88 -44.60
N LYS A 432 18.49 15.76 -44.46
CA LYS A 432 18.24 16.84 -45.44
C LYS A 432 19.41 17.83 -45.58
N THR A 433 20.15 18.06 -44.49
CA THR A 433 21.19 19.12 -44.43
C THR A 433 22.59 18.59 -44.76
N HIS A 434 22.88 17.33 -44.43
CA HIS A 434 24.21 16.72 -44.54
C HIS A 434 24.30 15.53 -45.50
N THR A 435 23.18 15.04 -46.04
CA THR A 435 23.20 14.06 -47.14
C THR A 435 22.67 14.70 -48.43
N ASN A 436 23.28 14.40 -49.58
CA ASN A 436 22.85 14.91 -50.87
C ASN A 436 21.55 14.25 -51.39
N LEU A 437 20.84 13.47 -50.56
CA LEU A 437 19.60 12.76 -50.92
C LEU A 437 18.49 13.71 -51.41
N ALA A 438 18.42 14.94 -50.90
CA ALA A 438 17.45 15.94 -51.35
C ALA A 438 17.84 16.67 -52.65
N LYS A 439 19.09 16.55 -53.12
CA LYS A 439 19.55 17.18 -54.37
C LYS A 439 19.37 16.31 -55.62
N ALA A 440 18.93 15.06 -55.45
CA ALA A 440 18.77 14.09 -56.54
C ALA A 440 17.35 14.03 -57.15
N ALA A 441 16.42 14.90 -56.74
CA ALA A 441 15.09 14.98 -57.37
C ALA A 441 15.16 15.85 -58.64
N PRO A 442 14.73 15.37 -59.82
CA PRO A 442 14.66 16.19 -61.03
C PRO A 442 13.68 17.35 -60.83
N ARG A 443 14.09 18.56 -61.21
CA ARG A 443 13.19 19.72 -61.28
C ARG A 443 12.15 19.49 -62.38
N HIS A 444 10.95 19.04 -62.00
CA HIS A 444 9.76 19.23 -62.81
C HIS A 444 8.75 20.12 -62.08
N GLY A 445 8.40 21.23 -62.73
CA GLY A 445 7.11 21.90 -62.65
C GLY A 445 6.76 22.58 -61.33
N LYS A 446 6.60 23.91 -61.38
CA LYS A 446 5.95 24.70 -60.33
C LYS A 446 4.61 24.07 -59.91
N VAL A 447 4.54 23.53 -58.70
CA VAL A 447 3.28 23.35 -57.96
C VAL A 447 3.50 23.90 -56.55
N GLY A 448 2.52 24.68 -56.10
CA GLY A 448 2.62 25.60 -54.98
C GLY A 448 3.05 24.98 -53.65
N GLN A 449 3.81 25.80 -52.94
CA GLN A 449 4.23 25.67 -51.55
C GLN A 449 3.01 25.51 -50.61
N LYS A 450 2.53 24.29 -50.37
CA LYS A 450 1.47 23.98 -49.38
C LYS A 450 1.61 22.62 -48.68
N HIS A 451 2.82 22.14 -48.38
CA HIS A 451 2.96 20.93 -47.54
C HIS A 451 4.12 21.07 -46.55
N ALA A 452 3.94 21.92 -45.54
CA ALA A 452 4.75 21.95 -44.32
C ALA A 452 3.89 22.26 -43.07
N LEU A 453 2.58 22.00 -43.15
CA LEU A 453 1.61 22.36 -42.13
C LEU A 453 0.61 21.21 -41.87
N PHE A 454 1.11 19.97 -41.86
CA PHE A 454 0.28 18.79 -41.60
C PHE A 454 0.77 17.92 -40.43
N LEU A 455 1.75 18.39 -39.64
CA LEU A 455 2.23 17.68 -38.44
C LEU A 455 1.99 18.46 -37.14
N LEU A 456 1.13 19.49 -37.16
CA LEU A 456 0.72 20.24 -35.97
C LEU A 456 -0.81 20.25 -35.73
N SER A 457 -1.57 19.40 -36.42
CA SER A 457 -3.04 19.35 -36.31
C SER A 457 -3.56 18.04 -35.71
N PHE A 458 -2.90 17.50 -34.68
CA PHE A 458 -3.46 16.41 -33.86
C PHE A 458 -4.13 16.87 -32.56
N PHE A 459 -4.34 18.18 -32.38
CA PHE A 459 -5.19 18.74 -31.32
C PHE A 459 -6.23 19.70 -31.94
N SER A 460 -7.19 19.16 -32.69
CA SER A 460 -8.49 19.81 -32.90
C SER A 460 -9.39 18.91 -33.74
N THR A 461 -10.07 17.97 -33.09
CA THR A 461 -11.43 17.57 -33.50
C THR A 461 -12.17 17.04 -32.28
N SER A 462 -12.90 17.94 -31.63
CA SER A 462 -14.15 17.65 -30.95
C SER A 462 -15.29 18.14 -31.83
N GLN A 463 -16.16 17.23 -32.24
CA GLN A 463 -17.60 17.44 -32.10
C GLN A 463 -18.17 16.24 -31.39
#